data_AF-A0A5C7F5K0-F1
#
_entry.id   AF-A0A5C7F5K0-F1
#
_cell.length_a   1.000
_cell.length_b   1.000
_cell.length_c   1.000
_cell.angle_alpha   90.00
_cell.angle_beta   90.00
_cell.angle_gamma   90.00
#
_symmetry.space_group_name_H-M   'P 1'
#
loop_
_entity.id
_entity.type
_entity.pdbx_description
1 polymer ?
#
loop_
_entity_poly.entity_id
_entity_poly.type
_entity_poly.pdbx_seq_one_letter_code
_entity_poly.pdbx_strand_id
1 'polypeptide(L)'
;MESLPIIKEDHLNQKKTNKVSTLVQQILTTKQTDPTADTSALEAEIDVLVYRLYGLTWEKVKVVDPEFSMSEAEYDAGTLPG
;
A
#
# COMPACT_ATOMS: atom_id res chain seq x y z
N MET A 1 18.62 -2.96 15.11
CA MET A 1 18.00 -3.16 13.78
C MET A 1 16.74 -3.96 14.04
N GLU A 2 15.60 -3.29 14.02
CA GLU A 2 14.29 -3.92 14.26
C GLU A 2 13.85 -4.58 12.95
N SER A 3 13.77 -5.91 12.93
CA SER A 3 13.28 -6.66 11.78
C SER A 3 11.76 -6.60 11.75
N LEU A 4 11.20 -6.12 10.64
CA LEU A 4 9.75 -6.15 10.41
C LEU A 4 9.24 -7.61 10.47
N PRO A 5 8.10 -7.87 11.13
CA PRO A 5 7.53 -9.21 11.21
C PRO A 5 7.11 -9.68 9.80
N ILE A 6 7.77 -10.71 9.29
CA ILE A 6 7.40 -11.36 8.02
C ILE A 6 6.10 -12.13 8.27
N ILE A 7 4.99 -11.65 7.70
CA ILE A 7 3.71 -12.38 7.65
C ILE A 7 3.95 -13.67 6.85
N LYS A 8 3.74 -14.84 7.47
CA LYS A 8 3.84 -16.14 6.78
C LYS A 8 2.81 -16.19 5.64
N GLU A 9 3.25 -16.60 4.45
CA GLU A 9 2.42 -16.72 3.24
C GLU A 9 1.17 -17.57 3.46
N ASP A 10 0.03 -16.91 3.66
CA ASP A 10 -1.30 -17.47 3.41
C ASP A 10 -1.66 -17.27 1.93
N HIS A 11 -2.46 -18.15 1.32
CA HIS A 11 -2.82 -18.04 -0.11
C HIS A 11 -3.53 -16.71 -0.44
N LEU A 12 -4.24 -16.11 0.51
CA LEU A 12 -4.84 -14.78 0.38
C LEU A 12 -3.79 -13.66 0.45
N ASN A 13 -2.71 -13.89 1.20
CA ASN A 13 -1.52 -13.05 1.23
C ASN A 13 -0.87 -13.04 -0.15
N GLN A 14 -0.71 -14.19 -0.81
CA GLN A 14 -0.07 -14.30 -2.13
C GLN A 14 -0.73 -13.41 -3.20
N LYS A 15 -2.07 -13.38 -3.28
CA LYS A 15 -2.77 -12.52 -4.26
C LYS A 15 -2.56 -11.02 -3.97
N LYS A 16 -2.51 -10.63 -2.69
CA LYS A 16 -2.23 -9.25 -2.28
C LYS A 16 -0.77 -8.87 -2.56
N THR A 17 0.18 -9.75 -2.22
CA THR A 17 1.61 -9.56 -2.51
C THR A 17 1.87 -9.45 -4.00
N ASN A 18 1.18 -10.25 -4.84
CA ASN A 18 1.26 -10.14 -6.29
C ASN A 18 0.76 -8.78 -6.78
N LYS A 19 -0.34 -8.25 -6.21
CA LYS A 19 -0.87 -6.95 -6.61
C LYS A 19 0.11 -5.81 -6.25
N VAL A 20 0.67 -5.83 -5.05
CA VAL A 20 1.72 -4.87 -4.64
C VAL A 20 2.92 -4.95 -5.58
N SER A 21 3.40 -6.16 -5.89
CA SER A 21 4.52 -6.37 -6.82
C SER A 21 4.24 -5.77 -8.21
N THR A 22 3.04 -5.98 -8.75
CA THR A 22 2.64 -5.41 -10.05
C THR A 22 2.64 -3.88 -10.03
N LEU A 23 2.07 -3.26 -8.98
CA LEU A 23 2.04 -1.79 -8.86
C LEU A 23 3.45 -1.21 -8.72
N VAL A 24 4.31 -1.84 -7.92
CA VAL A 24 5.72 -1.43 -7.81
C VAL A 24 6.42 -1.53 -9.16
N GLN A 25 6.21 -2.62 -9.91
CA GLN A 25 6.79 -2.77 -11.24
C GLN A 25 6.28 -1.70 -12.21
N GLN A 26 5.03 -1.30 -12.11
CA GLN A 26 4.45 -0.22 -12.91
C GLN A 26 5.10 1.12 -12.58
N ILE A 27 5.25 1.46 -11.29
CA ILE A 27 5.95 2.67 -10.83
C ILE A 27 7.39 2.69 -11.36
N LEU A 28 8.12 1.59 -11.20
CA LEU A 28 9.50 1.49 -11.65
C LEU A 28 9.63 1.68 -13.16
N THR A 29 8.74 1.04 -13.94
CA THR A 29 8.73 1.20 -15.41
C THR A 29 8.41 2.64 -15.81
N THR A 30 7.44 3.27 -15.16
CA THR A 30 7.05 4.66 -15.39
C THR A 30 8.20 5.61 -15.06
N LYS A 31 8.80 5.50 -13.87
CA LYS A 31 9.93 6.36 -13.44
C LYS A 31 11.21 6.10 -14.23
N GLN A 32 11.40 4.89 -14.74
CA GLN A 32 12.51 4.57 -15.64
C GLN A 32 12.37 5.27 -17.00
N THR A 33 11.13 5.43 -17.48
CA THR A 33 10.83 6.13 -18.74
C THR A 33 10.85 7.66 -18.54
N ASP A 34 10.25 8.13 -17.45
CA ASP A 34 10.20 9.53 -17.06
C ASP A 34 10.40 9.65 -15.53
N PRO A 35 11.61 10.05 -15.08
CA PRO A 35 11.92 10.21 -13.66
C PRO A 35 11.04 11.23 -12.92
N THR A 36 10.33 12.09 -13.65
CA THR A 36 9.43 13.12 -13.11
C THR A 36 7.96 12.75 -13.19
N ALA A 37 7.65 11.56 -13.73
CA ALA A 37 6.29 11.09 -13.82
C ALA A 37 5.64 10.97 -12.44
N ASP A 38 4.42 11.50 -12.35
CA ASP A 38 3.62 11.42 -11.13
C ASP A 38 3.09 9.99 -10.96
N THR A 39 3.51 9.35 -9.87
CA THR A 39 3.06 8.02 -9.48
C THR A 39 2.34 8.03 -8.13
N SER A 40 1.97 9.21 -7.62
CA SER A 40 1.44 9.38 -6.28
C SER A 40 0.18 8.52 -6.03
N ALA A 41 -0.67 8.36 -7.05
CA ALA A 41 -1.85 7.49 -6.98
C ALA A 41 -1.47 6.00 -6.81
N LEU A 42 -0.46 5.51 -7.54
CA LEU A 42 0.02 4.13 -7.43
C LEU A 42 0.73 3.89 -6.09
N GLU A 43 1.49 4.87 -5.62
CA GLU A 43 2.16 4.83 -4.32
C GLU A 43 1.13 4.76 -3.18
N ALA A 44 0.08 5.60 -3.22
CA ALA A 44 -1.01 5.58 -2.25
C ALA A 44 -1.81 4.25 -2.27
N GLU A 45 -2.01 3.64 -3.45
CA GLU A 45 -2.63 2.31 -3.54
C GLU A 45 -1.78 1.24 -2.83
N ILE A 46 -0.45 1.30 -2.99
CA ILE A 46 0.48 0.39 -2.32
C ILE A 46 0.42 0.58 -0.80
N ASP A 47 0.44 1.82 -0.31
CA ASP A 47 0.39 2.10 1.13
C ASP A 47 -0.83 1.46 1.80
N VAL A 48 -2.02 1.65 1.21
CA VAL A 48 -3.27 1.03 1.71
C VAL A 48 -3.20 -0.50 1.68
N LEU A 49 -2.67 -1.08 0.59
CA LEU A 49 -2.51 -2.53 0.49
C LEU A 49 -1.56 -3.08 1.55
N VAL A 50 -0.47 -2.37 1.85
CA VAL A 50 0.52 -2.74 2.87
C VAL A 50 -0.08 -2.62 4.27
N TYR A 51 -0.76 -1.53 4.60
CA TYR A 51 -1.44 -1.37 5.90
C TYR A 51 -2.45 -2.49 6.16
N ARG A 52 -3.23 -2.85 5.13
CA ARG A 52 -4.18 -3.98 5.21
C ARG A 52 -3.50 -5.33 5.28
N LEU A 53 -2.31 -5.49 4.71
CA LEU A 53 -1.51 -6.72 4.81
C LEU A 53 -1.11 -6.99 6.25
N TYR A 54 -0.72 -5.93 6.96
CA TYR A 54 -0.35 -5.97 8.38
C TYR A 54 -1.55 -5.88 9.33
N GLY A 55 -2.78 -5.78 8.81
CA GLY A 55 -4.00 -5.70 9.62
C GLY A 55 -4.10 -4.42 10.45
N LEU A 56 -3.59 -3.30 9.93
CA LEU A 56 -3.77 -2.00 10.57
C LEU A 56 -5.21 -1.52 10.36
N THR A 57 -5.83 -1.03 11.44
CA THR A 57 -7.06 -0.25 11.37
C THR A 57 -6.72 1.18 10.97
N TRP A 58 -7.71 1.96 10.50
CA TRP A 58 -7.50 3.36 10.15
C TRP A 58 -6.82 4.16 11.27
N GLU A 59 -7.22 3.95 12.53
CA GLU A 59 -6.58 4.58 13.68
C GLU A 59 -5.08 4.25 13.79
N LYS A 60 -4.71 2.98 13.57
CA LYS A 60 -3.30 2.56 13.57
C LYS A 60 -2.53 3.13 12.39
N VAL A 61 -3.19 3.25 11.23
CA VAL A 61 -2.60 3.92 10.07
C VAL A 61 -2.30 5.38 10.41
N LYS A 62 -3.24 6.14 10.98
CA LYS A 62 -3.00 7.53 11.40
C LYS A 62 -1.88 7.72 12.41
N VAL A 63 -1.58 6.69 13.22
CA VAL A 63 -0.43 6.71 14.14
C VAL A 63 0.90 6.53 13.41
N VAL A 64 0.93 5.71 12.36
CA VAL A 64 2.14 5.43 11.57
C VAL A 64 2.37 6.48 10.48
N ASP A 65 1.30 6.90 9.82
CA ASP A 65 1.25 7.94 8.79
C ASP A 65 0.17 8.98 9.14
N PRO A 66 0.54 10.02 9.90
CA PRO A 66 -0.37 11.11 10.24
C PRO A 66 -0.87 11.92 9.03
N GLU A 67 -0.20 11.84 7.89
CA GLU A 67 -0.58 12.54 6.65
C GLU A 67 -1.52 11.70 5.77
N PHE A 68 -1.84 10.47 6.21
CA PHE A 68 -2.76 9.60 5.49
C PHE A 68 -4.10 10.32 5.21
N SER A 69 -4.46 10.36 3.93
CA SER A 69 -5.46 11.29 3.38
C SER A 69 -6.88 10.71 3.25
N MET A 70 -7.05 9.39 3.36
CA MET A 70 -8.37 8.75 3.27
C MET A 70 -9.15 8.85 4.58
N SER A 71 -10.48 8.91 4.47
CA SER A 71 -11.36 8.79 5.63
C SER A 71 -11.41 7.35 6.16
N GLU A 72 -11.79 7.20 7.43
CA GLU A 72 -12.02 5.89 8.07
C GLU A 72 -13.02 5.05 7.29
N ALA A 73 -14.14 5.65 6.88
CA ALA A 73 -15.18 4.97 6.13
C ALA A 73 -14.68 4.42 4.78
N GLU A 74 -13.85 5.19 4.05
CA GLU A 74 -13.26 4.74 2.78
C GLU A 74 -12.22 3.63 2.99
N TYR A 75 -11.42 3.73 4.06
CA TYR A 75 -10.45 2.72 4.42
C TYR A 75 -11.12 1.40 4.82
N ASP A 76 -12.19 1.44 5.59
CA ASP A 76 -12.92 0.26 6.04
C ASP A 76 -13.80 -0.36 4.94
N ALA A 77 -14.32 0.47 4.02
CA ALA A 77 -15.10 0.01 2.87
C ALA A 77 -14.29 -0.80 1.84
N GLY A 78 -12.96 -0.89 2.00
CA GLY A 78 -12.13 -1.62 1.06
C GLY A 78 -11.67 -0.80 -0.13
N THR A 79 -12.02 0.50 -0.19
CA THR A 79 -11.69 1.41 -1.30
C THR A 79 -10.19 1.65 -1.40
N LEU A 80 -9.73 1.99 -2.60
CA LEU A 80 -8.35 2.40 -2.89
C LEU A 80 -8.35 3.87 -3.32
N PRO A 81 -7.31 4.64 -2.99
CA PRO A 81 -7.17 6.01 -3.44
C PRO A 81 -7.09 6.05 -4.97
N GLY A 82 -7.77 7.02 -5.57
CA GLY A 82 -7.83 7.24 -7.01
C GLY A 82 -6.88 8.32 -7.50
#